data_AF-A0A0S9S3A8-F1
#
_entry.id   AF-A0A0S9S3A8-F1
#
_cell.length_a   1.000
_cell.length_b   1.000
_cell.length_c   1.000
_cell.angle_alpha   90.00
_cell.angle_beta   90.00
_cell.angle_gamma   90.00
#
_symmetry.space_group_name_H-M   'P 1'
#
loop_
_entity.id
_entity.type
_entity.pdbx_description
1 polymer ?
#
loop_
_entity_poly.entity_id
_entity_poly.type
_entity_poly.pdbx_seq_one_letter_code
_entity_poly.pdbx_strand_id
1 'polypeptide(L)'
;MIGPAEIEDMRLDLVAFQEQAMLYDVALAPLHRHWARRGGPSVGAVKRICDLVFAKAADRSVSDWKAVASEAVEEAGYSVLWDGDEVALLKARLRLS
;
A
#
# COMPACT_ATOMS: atom_id res chain seq x y z
N MET A 1 -35.06 6.89 -12.23
CA MET A 1 -34.55 6.50 -13.56
C MET A 1 -33.15 7.05 -13.62
N ILE A 2 -32.12 6.20 -13.64
CA ILE A 2 -30.72 6.62 -13.69
C ILE A 2 -30.47 7.08 -15.13
N GLY A 3 -29.98 8.31 -15.33
CA GLY A 3 -29.66 8.85 -16.64
C GLY A 3 -28.28 8.41 -17.14
N PRO A 4 -27.94 8.73 -18.40
CA PRO A 4 -26.66 8.36 -19.00
C PRO A 4 -25.44 8.92 -18.25
N ALA A 5 -25.58 10.09 -17.61
CA ALA A 5 -24.50 10.74 -16.86
C ALA A 5 -24.21 10.01 -15.54
N GLU A 6 -25.23 9.61 -14.79
CA GLU A 6 -25.04 8.85 -13.55
C GLU A 6 -24.47 7.44 -13.81
N ILE A 7 -24.76 6.85 -14.98
CA ILE A 7 -24.15 5.57 -15.39
C ILE A 7 -22.64 5.71 -15.65
N GLU A 8 -22.21 6.80 -16.29
CA GLU A 8 -20.80 7.04 -16.57
C GLU A 8 -20.01 7.34 -15.28
N ASP A 9 -20.59 8.12 -14.38
CA ASP A 9 -19.99 8.44 -13.07
C ASP A 9 -19.76 7.17 -12.24
N MET A 10 -20.78 6.30 -12.15
CA MET A 10 -20.64 5.00 -11.49
C MET A 10 -19.57 4.11 -12.15
N ARG A 11 -19.43 4.17 -13.48
CA ARG A 11 -18.40 3.41 -14.20
C ARG A 11 -17.00 3.92 -13.87
N LEU A 12 -16.82 5.22 -13.78
CA LEU A 12 -15.56 5.85 -13.39
C LEU A 12 -15.19 5.49 -11.94
N ASP A 13 -16.16 5.52 -11.02
CA ASP A 13 -15.96 5.10 -9.62
C ASP A 13 -15.52 3.63 -9.53
N LEU A 14 -16.14 2.74 -10.31
CA LEU A 14 -15.78 1.32 -10.38
C LEU A 14 -14.35 1.13 -10.90
N VAL A 15 -13.94 1.89 -11.92
CA VAL A 15 -12.58 1.83 -12.48
C VAL A 15 -11.57 2.35 -11.46
N ALA A 16 -11.84 3.49 -10.84
CA ALA A 16 -10.98 4.06 -9.80
C ALA A 16 -10.81 3.09 -8.61
N PHE A 17 -11.89 2.44 -8.19
CA PHE A 17 -11.84 1.43 -7.15
C PHE A 17 -11.01 0.20 -7.55
N GLN A 18 -11.13 -0.26 -8.80
CA GLN A 18 -10.31 -1.37 -9.31
C GLN A 18 -8.83 -1.01 -9.36
N GLU A 19 -8.47 0.20 -9.80
CA GLU A 19 -7.09 0.66 -9.79
C GLU A 19 -6.53 0.76 -8.37
N GLN A 20 -7.31 1.31 -7.43
CA GLN A 20 -6.93 1.40 -6.03
C GLN A 20 -6.72 0.00 -5.41
N ALA A 21 -7.61 -0.95 -5.66
CA ALA A 21 -7.48 -2.33 -5.17
C ALA A 21 -6.24 -3.01 -5.75
N MET A 22 -5.99 -2.87 -7.05
CA MET A 22 -4.80 -3.42 -7.69
C MET A 22 -3.51 -2.81 -7.14
N LEU A 23 -3.49 -1.49 -6.95
CA LEU A 23 -2.37 -0.78 -6.34
C LEU A 23 -2.12 -1.25 -4.90
N TYR A 24 -3.17 -1.41 -4.10
CA TYR A 24 -3.09 -1.94 -2.74
C TYR A 24 -2.45 -3.35 -2.73
N ASP A 25 -2.93 -4.25 -3.58
CA ASP A 25 -2.42 -5.62 -3.67
C ASP A 25 -0.96 -5.67 -4.08
N VAL A 26 -0.58 -4.93 -5.13
CA VAL A 26 0.81 -4.88 -5.62
C VAL A 26 1.75 -4.25 -4.59
N ALA A 27 1.30 -3.20 -3.88
CA ALA A 27 2.09 -2.55 -2.84
C ALA A 27 2.36 -3.46 -1.62
N LEU A 28 1.39 -4.28 -1.21
CA LEU A 28 1.54 -5.18 -0.07
C LEU A 28 2.23 -6.50 -0.39
N ALA A 29 2.13 -6.99 -1.63
CA ALA A 29 2.68 -8.29 -2.02
C ALA A 29 4.16 -8.50 -1.60
N PRO A 30 5.11 -7.57 -1.85
CA PRO A 30 6.50 -7.77 -1.43
C PRO A 30 6.69 -7.65 0.09
N LEU A 31 5.89 -6.85 0.79
CA LEU A 31 5.90 -6.77 2.26
C LEU A 31 5.44 -8.09 2.88
N HIS A 32 4.34 -8.66 2.38
CA HIS A 32 3.83 -9.98 2.78
C HIS A 32 4.87 -11.07 2.57
N ARG A 33 5.51 -11.11 1.38
CA ARG A 33 6.58 -12.08 1.10
C ARG A 33 7.76 -11.92 2.07
N HIS A 34 8.15 -10.69 2.39
CA HIS A 34 9.20 -10.44 3.38
C HIS A 34 8.81 -10.94 4.77
N TRP A 35 7.62 -10.61 5.26
CA TRP A 35 7.13 -11.03 6.57
C TRP A 35 7.03 -12.56 6.69
N ALA A 36 6.56 -13.22 5.63
CA ALA A 36 6.48 -14.68 5.58
C ALA A 36 7.86 -15.35 5.64
N ARG A 37 8.91 -14.74 5.07
CA ARG A 37 10.26 -15.30 5.02
C ARG A 37 11.13 -14.94 6.23
N ARG A 38 11.02 -13.71 6.74
CA ARG A 38 11.95 -13.14 7.74
C ARG A 38 11.28 -12.73 9.06
N GLY A 39 9.97 -12.91 9.16
CA GLY A 39 9.17 -12.39 10.26
C GLY A 39 8.67 -10.97 9.97
N GLY A 40 7.44 -10.71 10.39
CA GLY A 40 6.82 -9.39 10.30
C GLY A 40 6.97 -8.58 11.59
N PRO A 41 6.59 -7.29 11.56
CA PRO A 41 6.42 -6.51 12.77
C PRO A 41 5.20 -7.04 13.57
N SER A 42 4.87 -6.39 14.68
CA SER A 42 3.68 -6.75 15.46
C SER A 42 2.41 -6.68 14.61
N VAL A 43 1.37 -7.44 14.98
CA VAL A 43 0.06 -7.42 14.28
C VAL A 43 -0.51 -6.00 14.18
N GLY A 44 -0.35 -5.20 15.25
CA GLY A 44 -0.79 -3.79 15.24
C GLY A 44 -0.02 -2.93 14.22
N ALA A 45 1.27 -3.17 14.05
CA ALA A 45 2.07 -2.48 13.05
C ALA A 45 1.73 -2.95 11.62
N VAL A 46 1.52 -4.25 11.41
CA VAL A 46 1.04 -4.78 10.11
C VAL A 46 -0.29 -4.12 9.73
N LYS A 47 -1.27 -4.12 10.64
CA LYS A 47 -2.57 -3.47 10.41
C LYS A 47 -2.39 -2.00 10.03
N ARG A 48 -1.55 -1.26 10.77
CA ARG A 48 -1.29 0.14 10.50
C ARG A 48 -0.66 0.37 9.13
N ILE A 49 0.27 -0.48 8.70
CA ILE A 49 0.87 -0.41 7.36
C ILE A 49 -0.21 -0.65 6.29
N CYS A 50 -1.06 -1.66 6.45
CA CYS A 50 -2.14 -1.93 5.49
C CYS A 50 -3.13 -0.76 5.39
N ASP A 51 -3.57 -0.21 6.53
CA ASP A 51 -4.47 0.95 6.57
C ASP A 51 -3.84 2.17 5.83
N LEU A 52 -2.53 2.39 6.02
CA LEU A 52 -1.80 3.47 5.35
C LEU A 52 -1.60 3.23 3.84
N VAL A 53 -1.32 1.99 3.42
CA VAL A 53 -1.23 1.64 2.00
C VAL A 53 -2.57 1.88 1.32
N PHE A 54 -3.68 1.46 1.93
CA PHE A 54 -5.01 1.66 1.38
C PHE A 54 -5.35 3.15 1.22
N ALA A 55 -5.07 3.96 2.24
CA ALA A 55 -5.30 5.39 2.20
C ALA A 55 -4.43 6.10 1.15
N LYS A 56 -3.15 5.72 1.03
CA LYS A 56 -2.21 6.30 0.07
C LYS A 56 -2.40 5.79 -1.36
N ALA A 57 -3.12 4.69 -1.55
CA ALA A 57 -3.48 4.19 -2.88
C ALA A 57 -4.61 5.00 -3.52
N ALA A 58 -5.38 5.76 -2.72
CA ALA A 58 -6.41 6.64 -3.25
C ALA A 58 -5.79 7.65 -4.25
N ASP A 59 -6.42 7.77 -5.42
CA ASP A 59 -6.04 8.71 -6.49
C ASP A 59 -4.59 8.55 -7.03
N ARG A 60 -3.99 7.36 -6.90
CA ARG A 60 -2.65 7.07 -7.41
C ARG A 60 -2.64 5.98 -8.46
N SER A 61 -1.65 6.05 -9.35
CA SER A 61 -1.43 5.02 -10.38
C SER A 61 -0.81 3.77 -9.78
N VAL A 62 -1.12 2.62 -10.38
CA VAL A 62 -0.51 1.32 -10.04
C VAL A 62 1.02 1.33 -10.22
N SER A 63 1.55 2.17 -11.13
CA SER A 63 2.99 2.37 -11.27
C SER A 63 3.68 2.87 -10.00
N ASP A 64 2.92 3.52 -9.12
CA ASP A 64 3.46 4.20 -7.94
C ASP A 64 3.48 3.30 -6.70
N TRP A 65 3.22 2.00 -6.86
CA TRP A 65 3.09 1.02 -5.76
C TRP A 65 4.28 1.03 -4.80
N LYS A 66 5.51 1.17 -5.31
CA LYS A 66 6.71 1.15 -4.47
C LYS A 66 6.81 2.40 -3.61
N ALA A 67 6.39 3.55 -4.15
CA ALA A 67 6.32 4.79 -3.41
C ALA A 67 5.20 4.72 -2.34
N VAL A 68 4.01 4.22 -2.70
CA VAL A 68 2.90 4.01 -1.74
C VAL A 68 3.36 3.14 -0.57
N ALA A 69 3.96 1.99 -0.87
CA ALA A 69 4.47 1.07 0.14
C ALA A 69 5.55 1.71 1.02
N SER A 70 6.50 2.43 0.42
CA SER A 70 7.59 3.09 1.16
C SER A 70 7.07 4.16 2.09
N GLU A 71 6.20 5.06 1.61
CA GLU A 71 5.59 6.12 2.40
C GLU A 71 4.74 5.55 3.55
N ALA A 72 3.95 4.51 3.29
CA ALA A 72 3.13 3.85 4.31
C ALA A 72 3.99 3.21 5.41
N VAL A 73 5.06 2.52 5.02
CA VAL A 73 6.02 1.91 5.95
C VAL A 73 6.74 2.97 6.78
N GLU A 74 7.16 4.07 6.15
CA GLU A 74 7.81 5.18 6.84
C GLU A 74 6.91 5.87 7.86
N GLU A 75 5.66 6.14 7.47
CA GLU A 75 4.67 6.74 8.35
C GLU A 75 4.24 5.80 9.50
N ALA A 76 4.29 4.49 9.27
CA ALA A 76 4.14 3.48 10.31
C ALA A 76 5.32 3.43 11.30
N GLY A 77 6.42 4.15 11.03
CA GLY A 77 7.59 4.23 11.90
C GLY A 77 8.70 3.23 11.55
N TYR A 78 8.73 2.73 10.32
CA TYR A 78 9.74 1.79 9.84
C TYR A 78 10.57 2.43 8.72
N SER A 79 11.68 1.79 8.37
CA SER A 79 12.44 2.07 7.15
C SER A 79 12.41 0.82 6.28
N VAL A 80 12.23 0.99 4.98
CA VAL A 80 12.28 -0.08 3.99
C VAL A 80 13.47 0.11 3.06
N LEU A 81 14.20 -0.97 2.79
CA LEU A 81 15.19 -1.04 1.71
C LEU A 81 14.68 -2.03 0.66
N TRP A 82 14.76 -1.63 -0.60
CA TRP A 82 14.34 -2.43 -1.74
C TRP A 82 15.53 -3.07 -2.45
N ASP A 83 15.33 -4.28 -2.96
CA ASP A 83 16.22 -4.94 -3.93
C ASP A 83 15.36 -5.38 -5.11
N GLY A 84 15.47 -4.66 -6.23
CA GLY A 84 14.47 -4.73 -7.29
C GLY A 84 13.07 -4.44 -6.73
N ASP A 85 12.15 -5.37 -6.92
CA ASP A 85 10.76 -5.30 -6.43
C ASP A 85 10.52 -6.03 -5.11
N GLU A 86 11.57 -6.57 -4.48
CA GLU A 86 11.49 -7.24 -3.19
C GLU A 86 11.96 -6.32 -2.06
N VAL A 87 11.44 -6.56 -0.85
CA VAL A 87 11.94 -5.90 0.36
C VAL A 87 13.18 -6.62 0.87
N ALA A 88 14.33 -5.95 0.76
CA ALA A 88 15.61 -6.43 1.26
C ALA A 88 15.70 -6.31 2.78
N LEU A 89 15.21 -5.20 3.34
CA LEU A 89 15.24 -4.90 4.77
C LEU A 89 14.00 -4.11 5.19
N LEU A 90 13.43 -4.48 6.34
CA LEU A 90 12.40 -3.72 7.03
C LEU A 90 12.84 -3.55 8.50
N LYS A 91 12.99 -2.31 8.96
CA LYS A 91 13.51 -2.04 10.32
C LYS A 91 12.72 -0.94 11.01
N ALA A 92 12.42 -1.10 12.30
CA ALA A 92 11.81 -0.04 13.10
C ALA A 92 12.75 1.17 13.20
N ARG A 93 12.23 2.37 12.96
CA ARG A 93 12.98 3.62 13.14
C ARG A 93 12.98 3.91 14.64
N LEU A 94 14.11 3.67 15.31
CA LEU A 94 14.30 4.10 16.70
C LEU A 94 14.14 5.62 16.74
N ARG A 95 13.10 6.10 17.45
CA ARG A 95 13.02 7.50 17.82
C ARG A 95 14.13 7.72 18.85
N LEU A 96 15.22 8.35 18.43
CA LEU A 96 16.15 8.97 19.37
C LEU A 96 15.39 10.15 19.97
N SER A 97 14.75 9.89 21.12
CA SER A 97 14.19 10.90 22.02
C SER A 97 15.29 11.59 22.80
#